data_AF-A0A1E8PZT2-F1
#
_entry.id   AF-A0A1E8PZT2-F1
#
_cell.length_a   1.000
_cell.length_b   1.000
_cell.length_c   1.000
_cell.angle_alpha   90.00
_cell.angle_beta   90.00
_cell.angle_gamma   90.00
#
_symmetry.space_group_name_H-M   'P 1'
#
loop_
_entity.id
_entity.type
_entity.pdbx_description
1 polymer ?
#
loop_
_entity_poly.entity_id
_entity_poly.type
_entity_poly.pdbx_seq_one_letter_code
_entity_poly.pdbx_strand_id
1 'polypeptide(L)'
;MRVVVAAAAGLLTAGLLTAPVAGAEPPAPAPPPAAECNEPSCVPGIAPGAVLGAPCTNTTYYVFGVTSWGRIVFCGSPRRLAPRWFRSTELRGVKIEGSNCSGRDGEMAQAPDGLFLSCDARDGASTWTRGDL
;
A
#
# COMPACT_ATOMS: atom_id res chain seq x y z
N MET A 1 53.61 -48.69 -70.22
CA MET A 1 54.12 -48.71 -68.83
C MET A 1 53.22 -47.83 -67.97
N ARG A 2 52.50 -48.46 -67.04
CA ARG A 2 51.97 -48.02 -65.72
C ARG A 2 51.48 -46.56 -65.53
N VAL A 3 50.17 -46.28 -65.57
CA VAL A 3 49.14 -46.14 -64.46
C VAL A 3 49.48 -44.97 -63.48
N VAL A 4 48.67 -43.93 -63.21
CA VAL A 4 47.56 -43.84 -62.21
C VAL A 4 47.08 -42.35 -62.04
N VAL A 5 45.75 -42.10 -62.15
CA VAL A 5 44.79 -41.31 -61.27
C VAL A 5 45.09 -39.78 -61.02
N ALA A 6 44.17 -38.82 -60.86
CA ALA A 6 42.83 -38.77 -60.26
C ALA A 6 41.98 -37.57 -60.74
N ALA A 7 40.66 -37.74 -60.72
CA ALA A 7 39.66 -36.68 -60.74
C ALA A 7 39.36 -36.18 -59.31
N ALA A 8 39.04 -34.90 -59.15
CA ALA A 8 38.38 -34.38 -57.95
C ALA A 8 37.40 -33.26 -58.33
N ALA A 9 36.11 -33.56 -58.26
CA ALA A 9 35.01 -32.60 -58.35
C ALA A 9 34.75 -32.01 -56.95
N GLY A 10 34.81 -30.68 -56.83
CA GLY A 10 34.47 -29.97 -55.59
C GLY A 10 32.96 -29.76 -55.47
N LEU A 11 32.36 -30.33 -54.42
CA LEU A 11 30.96 -30.15 -54.04
C LEU A 11 30.75 -28.84 -53.26
N LEU A 12 29.65 -28.15 -53.60
CA LEU A 12 29.07 -26.99 -52.94
C LEU A 12 28.51 -27.35 -51.55
N THR A 13 28.70 -26.48 -50.56
CA THR A 13 27.83 -26.42 -49.37
C THR A 13 27.51 -24.97 -49.01
N ALA A 14 26.24 -24.59 -49.17
CA ALA A 14 25.68 -23.33 -48.71
C ALA A 14 25.28 -23.46 -47.23
N GLY A 15 25.88 -22.66 -46.36
CA GLY A 15 25.55 -22.61 -44.93
C GLY A 15 24.28 -21.81 -44.66
N LEU A 16 23.26 -22.48 -44.13
CA LEU A 16 22.06 -21.86 -43.56
C LEU A 16 22.39 -21.37 -42.13
N LEU A 17 22.33 -20.05 -41.92
CA LEU A 17 22.47 -19.43 -40.60
C LEU A 17 21.10 -19.46 -39.89
N THR A 18 20.98 -20.26 -38.83
CA THR A 18 19.82 -20.23 -37.92
C THR A 18 20.10 -19.23 -36.78
N ALA A 19 19.16 -18.30 -36.54
CA ALA A 19 19.23 -17.36 -35.42
C ALA A 19 18.91 -18.07 -34.08
N PRO A 20 19.52 -17.66 -32.96
CA PRO A 20 19.24 -18.25 -31.66
C PRO A 20 17.87 -17.77 -31.16
N VAL A 21 17.08 -18.70 -30.63
CA VAL A 21 15.80 -18.39 -30.00
C VAL A 21 16.08 -17.77 -28.63
N ALA A 22 15.66 -16.53 -28.41
CA ALA A 22 15.66 -15.93 -27.08
C ALA A 22 14.57 -16.62 -26.25
N GLY A 23 14.97 -17.47 -25.30
CA GLY A 23 14.04 -18.05 -24.33
C GLY A 23 13.47 -16.95 -23.44
N ALA A 24 12.15 -16.81 -23.42
CA ALA A 24 11.47 -15.95 -22.45
C ALA A 24 11.65 -16.55 -21.05
N GLU A 25 12.36 -15.85 -20.17
CA GLU A 25 12.36 -16.18 -18.74
C GLU A 25 10.92 -16.16 -18.20
N PRO A 26 10.50 -17.16 -17.42
CA PRO A 26 9.20 -17.14 -16.77
C PRO A 26 9.03 -15.85 -15.94
N PRO A 27 7.85 -15.20 -15.94
CA PRO A 27 7.61 -14.04 -15.09
C PRO A 27 7.93 -14.41 -13.63
N ALA A 28 8.68 -13.55 -12.95
CA ALA A 28 8.89 -13.69 -11.52
C ALA A 28 7.54 -13.81 -10.80
N PRO A 29 7.42 -14.65 -9.76
CA PRO A 29 6.20 -14.72 -8.96
C PRO A 29 5.81 -13.33 -8.48
N ALA A 30 4.54 -12.97 -8.62
CA ALA A 30 4.03 -11.72 -8.08
C ALA A 30 4.35 -11.66 -6.57
N PRO A 31 4.76 -10.49 -6.03
CA PRO A 31 4.93 -10.34 -4.60
C PRO A 31 3.63 -10.75 -3.89
N PRO A 32 3.71 -11.36 -2.69
CA PRO A 32 2.53 -11.66 -1.91
C PRO A 32 1.71 -10.36 -1.72
N PRO A 33 0.37 -10.44 -1.75
CA PRO A 33 -0.46 -9.27 -1.49
C PRO A 33 -0.04 -8.67 -0.14
N ALA A 34 0.10 -7.34 -0.09
CA ALA A 34 0.40 -6.66 1.15
C ALA A 34 -0.63 -7.10 2.20
N ALA A 35 -0.17 -7.52 3.38
CA ALA A 35 -1.07 -7.92 4.45
C ALA A 35 -2.06 -6.78 4.72
N GLU A 36 -3.35 -7.09 4.66
CA GLU A 36 -4.39 -6.09 4.92
C GLU A 36 -4.27 -5.59 6.36
N CYS A 37 -4.17 -4.27 6.53
CA CYS A 37 -4.13 -3.68 7.85
C CYS A 37 -5.54 -3.33 8.34
N ASN A 38 -6.08 -4.13 9.26
CA ASN A 38 -7.43 -3.99 9.78
C ASN A 38 -7.49 -3.63 11.28
N GLU A 39 -6.36 -3.69 11.98
CA GLU A 39 -6.22 -3.35 13.39
C GLU A 39 -5.32 -2.12 13.60
N PRO A 40 -5.42 -1.41 14.74
CA PRO A 40 -4.52 -0.30 15.06
C PRO A 40 -3.04 -0.69 15.06
N SER A 41 -2.70 -1.92 15.46
CA SER A 41 -1.30 -2.37 15.63
C SER A 41 -0.47 -2.37 14.34
N CYS A 42 -1.10 -2.43 13.17
CA CYS A 42 -0.42 -2.40 11.88
C CYS A 42 -0.42 -1.02 11.21
N VAL A 43 -1.06 -0.01 11.81
CA VAL A 43 -1.16 1.33 11.22
C VAL A 43 0.19 2.02 11.28
N PRO A 44 0.77 2.43 10.13
CA PRO A 44 2.04 3.12 10.12
C PRO A 44 1.90 4.51 10.73
N GLY A 45 2.89 4.93 11.51
CA GLY A 45 2.96 6.28 12.07
C GLY A 45 2.12 6.52 13.33
N ILE A 46 1.59 5.49 13.98
CA ILE A 46 0.98 5.66 15.31
C ILE A 46 2.04 6.21 16.28
N ALA A 47 1.80 7.41 16.81
CA ALA A 47 2.69 8.06 17.76
C ALA A 47 2.69 7.32 19.12
N PRO A 48 3.82 6.76 19.58
CA PRO A 48 3.90 6.10 20.88
C PRO A 48 3.91 7.12 22.02
N GLY A 49 3.38 6.73 23.18
CA GLY A 49 3.45 7.53 24.40
C GLY A 49 2.61 8.80 24.35
N ALA A 50 1.60 8.87 23.48
CA ALA A 50 0.71 10.01 23.42
C ALA A 50 -0.04 10.18 24.74
N VAL A 51 -0.14 11.43 25.23
CA VAL A 51 -0.78 11.75 26.51
C VAL A 51 -2.06 12.51 26.23
N LEU A 52 -3.20 12.03 26.77
CA LEU A 52 -4.49 12.69 26.61
C LEU A 52 -4.42 14.15 27.05
N GLY A 53 -4.89 15.04 26.18
CA GLY A 53 -4.83 16.47 26.40
C GLY A 53 -3.44 17.09 26.27
N ALA A 54 -2.37 16.37 25.96
CA ALA A 54 -1.10 17.00 25.63
C ALA A 54 -1.13 17.62 24.23
N PRO A 55 -0.29 18.64 23.94
CA PRO A 55 -0.16 19.21 22.61
C PRO A 55 0.30 18.18 21.57
N CYS A 56 -0.08 18.42 20.31
CA CYS A 56 0.38 17.66 19.14
C CYS A 56 0.52 18.59 17.92
N THR A 57 1.10 18.12 16.82
CA THR A 57 1.56 19.00 15.72
C THR A 57 0.81 18.83 14.39
N ASN A 58 0.28 17.64 14.07
CA ASN A 58 -0.38 17.37 12.80
C ASN A 58 -1.82 16.87 13.04
N THR A 59 -2.79 17.55 12.44
CA THR A 59 -4.23 17.24 12.57
C THR A 59 -4.84 16.67 11.30
N THR A 60 -4.02 16.32 10.29
CA THR A 60 -4.48 15.84 8.98
C THR A 60 -3.82 14.53 8.57
N TYR A 61 -2.51 14.39 8.76
CA TYR A 61 -1.75 13.20 8.39
C TYR A 61 -1.08 12.56 9.60
N TYR A 62 -1.10 11.23 9.69
CA TYR A 62 -0.51 10.46 10.79
C TYR A 62 -0.96 10.95 12.18
N VAL A 63 -2.27 11.15 12.30
CA VAL A 63 -2.90 11.81 13.46
C VAL A 63 -3.21 10.87 14.62
N PHE A 64 -2.93 9.57 14.47
CA PHE A 64 -3.23 8.59 15.50
C PHE A 64 -2.03 8.39 16.43
N GLY A 65 -2.31 8.20 17.70
CA GLY A 65 -1.32 7.89 18.73
C GLY A 65 -1.81 6.78 19.64
N VAL A 66 -0.89 6.24 20.45
CA VAL A 66 -1.20 5.25 21.48
C VAL A 66 -0.66 5.71 22.83
N THR A 67 -1.50 5.63 23.87
CA THR A 67 -1.09 5.94 25.24
C THR A 67 -0.21 4.84 25.83
N SER A 68 0.48 5.14 26.93
CA SER A 68 1.29 4.14 27.67
C SER A 68 0.49 2.93 28.19
N TRP A 69 -0.84 3.05 28.26
CA TRP A 69 -1.78 2.01 28.69
C TRP A 69 -2.61 1.45 27.52
N GLY A 70 -2.12 1.64 26.28
CA GLY A 70 -2.60 0.92 25.11
C GLY A 70 -3.88 1.45 24.47
N ARG A 71 -4.22 2.73 24.64
CA ARG A 71 -5.42 3.31 24.01
C ARG A 71 -5.12 4.26 22.88
N ILE A 72 -5.92 4.15 21.83
CA ILE A 72 -5.81 4.96 20.63
C ILE A 72 -6.34 6.36 20.91
N VAL A 73 -5.56 7.34 20.50
CA VAL A 73 -5.86 8.76 20.59
C VAL A 73 -5.73 9.40 19.22
N PHE A 74 -6.38 10.54 19.05
CA PHE A 74 -6.44 11.30 17.82
C PHE A 74 -5.93 12.73 18.08
N CYS A 75 -4.99 13.21 17.27
CA CYS A 75 -4.54 14.59 17.30
C CYS A 75 -5.53 15.46 16.53
N GLY A 76 -6.23 16.33 17.24
CA GLY A 76 -7.24 17.20 16.66
C GLY A 76 -7.11 18.65 17.09
N SER A 77 -7.72 19.56 16.34
CA SER A 77 -7.87 20.97 16.67
C SER A 77 -9.35 21.38 16.64
N PRO A 78 -10.17 20.92 17.62
CA PRO A 78 -11.57 21.34 17.68
C PRO A 78 -11.65 22.87 17.75
N ARG A 79 -12.52 23.45 16.92
CA ARG A 79 -12.76 24.91 16.88
C ARG A 79 -11.51 25.75 16.60
N ARG A 80 -10.52 25.21 15.86
CA ARG A 80 -9.26 25.90 15.50
C ARG A 80 -8.42 26.31 16.71
N LEU A 81 -8.55 25.58 17.82
CA LEU A 81 -7.70 25.77 19.01
C LEU A 81 -6.33 25.10 18.82
N ALA A 82 -5.39 25.34 19.74
CA ALA A 82 -4.11 24.62 19.72
C ALA A 82 -4.36 23.09 19.67
N PRO A 83 -3.72 22.33 18.76
CA PRO A 83 -3.98 20.90 18.62
C PRO A 83 -3.61 20.11 19.87
N ARG A 84 -4.44 19.13 20.23
CA ARG A 84 -4.22 18.26 21.39
C ARG A 84 -4.66 16.82 21.09
N TRP A 85 -4.20 15.89 21.92
CA TRP A 85 -4.64 14.49 21.88
C TRP A 85 -6.01 14.31 22.53
N PHE A 86 -6.96 13.75 21.78
CA PHE A 86 -8.30 13.37 22.23
C PHE A 86 -8.48 11.85 22.18
N ARG A 87 -9.54 11.33 22.81
CA ARG A 87 -9.92 9.93 22.61
C ARG A 87 -10.37 9.75 21.16
N SER A 88 -9.81 8.74 20.50
CA SER A 88 -10.22 8.33 19.17
C SER A 88 -11.50 7.51 19.24
N THR A 89 -12.35 7.59 18.21
CA THR A 89 -13.28 6.50 17.89
C THR A 89 -12.49 5.28 17.40
N GLU A 90 -13.17 4.17 17.14
CA GLU A 90 -12.57 2.92 16.71
C GLU A 90 -11.73 3.10 15.42
N LEU A 91 -10.44 2.75 15.50
CA LEU A 91 -9.51 2.83 14.38
C LEU A 91 -9.45 1.49 13.62
N ARG A 92 -9.81 1.49 12.34
CA ARG A 92 -9.96 0.29 11.49
C ARG A 92 -8.77 -0.02 10.60
N GLY A 93 -7.58 0.40 11.01
CA GLY A 93 -6.38 0.15 10.25
C GLY A 93 -6.22 1.11 9.07
N VAL A 94 -5.74 0.58 7.95
CA VAL A 94 -5.54 1.32 6.69
C VAL A 94 -6.68 1.04 5.72
N LYS A 95 -7.29 2.08 5.13
CA LYS A 95 -8.44 2.00 4.21
C LYS A 95 -8.28 2.94 3.02
N ILE A 96 -8.99 2.69 1.93
CA ILE A 96 -8.94 3.51 0.71
C ILE A 96 -10.07 4.54 0.76
N GLU A 97 -9.77 5.81 0.49
CA GLU A 97 -10.79 6.85 0.34
C GLU A 97 -11.84 6.45 -0.72
N GLY A 98 -13.11 6.66 -0.41
CA GLY A 98 -14.26 6.28 -1.25
C GLY A 98 -14.65 4.81 -1.18
N SER A 99 -13.87 3.94 -0.51
CA SER A 99 -14.25 2.52 -0.35
C SER A 99 -15.40 2.35 0.66
N ASN A 100 -16.19 1.29 0.49
CA ASN A 100 -17.34 1.00 1.34
C ASN A 100 -16.93 0.76 2.81
N CYS A 101 -17.73 1.30 3.73
CA CYS A 101 -17.55 1.12 5.17
C CYS A 101 -18.87 0.81 5.89
N SER A 102 -19.85 0.23 5.19
CA SER A 102 -21.18 -0.07 5.75
C SER A 102 -21.11 -0.81 7.09
N GLY A 103 -21.84 -0.32 8.08
CA GLY A 103 -21.85 -0.85 9.44
C GLY A 103 -20.71 -0.36 10.33
N ARG A 104 -19.94 0.65 9.89
CA ARG A 104 -18.83 1.27 10.62
C ARG A 104 -18.99 2.78 10.74
N ASP A 105 -20.22 3.27 10.66
CA ASP A 105 -20.51 4.70 10.64
C ASP A 105 -19.93 5.40 11.90
N GLY A 106 -19.14 6.46 11.69
CA GLY A 106 -18.43 7.18 12.75
C GLY A 106 -17.11 6.54 13.23
N GLU A 107 -16.76 5.34 12.74
CA GLU A 107 -15.42 4.78 12.94
C GLU A 107 -14.38 5.56 12.10
N MET A 108 -13.11 5.42 12.46
CA MET A 108 -11.98 6.10 11.81
C MET A 108 -11.04 5.10 11.13
N ALA A 109 -10.32 5.58 10.12
CA ALA A 109 -9.25 4.84 9.46
C ALA A 109 -8.11 5.79 9.06
N GLN A 110 -6.99 5.21 8.60
CA GLN A 110 -5.92 5.96 7.95
C GLN A 110 -5.86 5.57 6.46
N ALA A 111 -5.67 6.52 5.56
CA ALA A 111 -5.34 6.24 4.17
C ALA A 111 -3.87 5.78 4.04
N PRO A 112 -3.48 5.13 2.92
CA PRO A 112 -2.09 4.70 2.72
C PRO A 112 -1.06 5.83 2.76
N ASP A 113 -1.49 7.06 2.43
CA ASP A 113 -0.68 8.28 2.48
C ASP A 113 -0.65 8.95 3.86
N GLY A 114 -1.35 8.38 4.85
CA GLY A 114 -1.41 8.89 6.22
C GLY A 114 -2.61 9.79 6.51
N LEU A 115 -3.43 10.16 5.52
CA LEU A 115 -4.61 11.00 5.75
C LEU A 115 -5.60 10.29 6.67
N PHE A 116 -6.21 11.00 7.62
CA PHE A 116 -7.28 10.40 8.42
C PHE A 116 -8.62 10.39 7.67
N LEU A 117 -9.30 9.26 7.79
CA LEU A 117 -10.60 9.02 7.18
C LEU A 117 -11.65 8.83 8.27
N SER A 118 -12.88 9.23 7.96
CA SER A 118 -14.07 8.88 8.73
C SER A 118 -15.04 8.08 7.86
N CYS A 119 -15.72 7.12 8.46
CA CYS A 119 -16.80 6.42 7.77
C CYS A 119 -18.09 7.23 7.88
N ASP A 120 -18.53 7.80 6.76
CA ASP A 120 -19.73 8.63 6.69
C ASP A 120 -20.80 8.00 5.81
N ALA A 121 -22.04 7.99 6.31
CA ALA A 121 -23.23 7.69 5.51
C ALA A 121 -23.67 8.92 4.72
N ARG A 122 -23.56 8.87 3.38
CA ARG A 122 -24.00 9.92 2.44
C ARG A 122 -24.68 9.27 1.23
N ASP A 123 -25.78 9.87 0.76
CA ASP A 123 -26.50 9.44 -0.45
C ASP A 123 -26.89 7.95 -0.48
N GLY A 124 -27.18 7.37 0.69
CA GLY A 124 -27.57 5.96 0.82
C GLY A 124 -26.42 4.95 0.84
N ALA A 125 -25.16 5.41 0.86
CA ALA A 125 -23.97 4.58 1.01
C ALA A 125 -23.09 5.06 2.16
N SER A 126 -22.42 4.14 2.86
CA SER A 126 -21.37 4.48 3.82
C SER A 126 -20.01 4.28 3.16
N THR A 127 -19.21 5.34 3.11
CA THR A 127 -17.87 5.30 2.52
C THR A 127 -16.84 5.97 3.41
N TRP A 128 -15.57 5.55 3.29
CA TRP A 128 -14.46 6.23 3.92
C TRP A 128 -14.21 7.57 3.25
N THR A 129 -14.50 8.67 3.93
CA THR A 129 -14.30 10.02 3.42
C THR A 129 -13.14 10.69 4.15
N ARG A 130 -12.60 11.75 3.55
CA ARG A 130 -11.56 12.55 4.21
C ARG A 130 -12.16 13.27 5.42
N GLY A 131 -11.51 13.19 6.57
CA GLY A 131 -11.98 13.87 7.76
C GLY A 131 -11.56 15.34 7.88
N ASP A 132 -10.76 15.86 6.95
CA ASP A 132 -10.27 17.24 6.91
C ASP A 132 -11.15 18.21 6.10
N LEU A 133 -12.31 17.74 5.63
CA LEU A 133 -13.29 18.51 4.86
C LEU A 133 -14.36 19.18 5.72
#